data_AF-A0A973DRT6-F1
#
_entry.id   AF-A0A973DRT6-F1
#
_cell.length_a   1.000
_cell.length_b   1.000
_cell.length_c   1.000
_cell.angle_alpha   90.00
_cell.angle_beta   90.00
_cell.angle_gamma   90.00
#
_symmetry.space_group_name_H-M   'P 1'
#
loop_
_entity.id
_entity.type
_entity.pdbx_description
1 polymer ?
#
loop_
_entity_poly.entity_id
_entity_poly.type
_entity_poly.pdbx_seq_one_letter_code
_entity_poly.pdbx_strand_id
1 'polypeptide(L)'
;AHQGNDGAIMITGTGSCGYSYVNGKETMVGGHGFPHGDKGSGAWLGLQAVKKVLLSLDGLAVKSLMNNIMLNKLDCSNALEIVEAVAKKTANFYATLAAVVFEAAADNDELALSIVNDGASYIGQVARRLQRENPPRMSLIGGLNKILINYLDHDVAQLLSQPISAPEIGAVLYAKQQTQQAS
;
A
#
# COMPACT_ATOMS: atom_id res chain seq x y z
N ALA A 1 -15.34 -4.63 6.78
CA ALA A 1 -14.38 -5.38 7.63
C ALA A 1 -15.03 -5.97 8.88
N HIS A 2 -15.71 -5.18 9.72
CA HIS A 2 -16.16 -5.63 11.07
C HIS A 2 -17.69 -5.52 11.30
N GLN A 3 -18.49 -5.38 10.25
CA GLN A 3 -19.97 -5.28 10.30
C GLN A 3 -20.52 -4.16 11.21
N GLY A 4 -19.82 -3.02 11.27
CA GLY A 4 -20.22 -1.88 12.11
C GLY A 4 -19.80 -2.00 13.58
N ASN A 5 -19.13 -3.08 13.97
CA ASN A 5 -18.54 -3.23 15.29
C ASN A 5 -17.14 -2.59 15.35
N ASP A 6 -16.67 -2.38 16.58
CA ASP A 6 -15.32 -1.93 16.88
C ASP A 6 -14.25 -2.75 16.16
N GLY A 7 -13.18 -2.07 15.76
CA GLY A 7 -12.01 -2.70 15.17
C GLY A 7 -11.13 -1.73 14.40
N ALA A 8 -10.05 -2.28 13.87
CA ALA A 8 -9.08 -1.56 13.06
C ALA A 8 -8.97 -2.14 11.65
N ILE A 9 -8.66 -1.29 10.70
CA ILE A 9 -8.33 -1.66 9.33
C ILE A 9 -7.06 -0.95 8.89
N MET A 10 -6.29 -1.64 8.06
CA MET A 10 -5.27 -1.02 7.22
C MET A 10 -5.69 -1.20 5.77
N ILE A 11 -5.54 -0.15 4.99
CA ILE A 11 -5.91 -0.12 3.59
C ILE A 11 -4.64 0.04 2.78
N THR A 12 -4.39 -0.88 1.84
CA THR A 12 -3.28 -0.81 0.89
C THR A 12 -3.81 -1.05 -0.53
N GLY A 13 -3.98 0.04 -1.27
CA GLY A 13 -4.42 0.06 -2.67
C GLY A 13 -3.59 1.09 -3.44
N THR A 14 -4.22 1.95 -4.25
CA THR A 14 -3.53 3.11 -4.84
C THR A 14 -2.91 4.00 -3.76
N GLY A 15 -3.67 4.28 -2.70
CA GLY A 15 -3.21 4.96 -1.48
C GLY A 15 -3.06 3.98 -0.31
N SER A 16 -2.63 4.49 0.85
CA SER A 16 -2.57 3.69 2.08
C SER A 16 -2.90 4.49 3.33
N CYS A 17 -3.62 3.86 4.25
CA CYS A 17 -3.92 4.43 5.55
C CYS A 17 -4.27 3.33 6.57
N GLY A 18 -4.22 3.70 7.85
CA GLY A 18 -4.75 2.94 8.96
C GLY A 18 -5.93 3.68 9.59
N TYR A 19 -6.96 2.94 9.98
CA TYR A 19 -8.13 3.47 10.67
C TYR A 19 -8.55 2.53 11.79
N SER A 20 -8.89 3.08 12.96
CA SER A 20 -9.44 2.35 14.09
C SER A 20 -10.66 3.08 14.64
N TYR A 21 -11.68 2.30 14.99
CA TYR A 21 -12.85 2.76 15.75
C TYR A 21 -13.04 1.81 16.92
N VAL A 22 -12.83 2.28 18.14
CA VAL A 22 -12.97 1.46 19.36
C VAL A 22 -13.58 2.31 20.47
N ASN A 23 -14.63 1.83 21.12
CA ASN A 23 -15.35 2.50 22.21
C ASN A 23 -15.73 3.95 21.88
N GLY A 24 -16.18 4.22 20.65
CA GLY A 24 -16.55 5.57 20.20
C GLY A 24 -15.37 6.48 19.87
N LYS A 25 -14.12 5.99 19.95
CA LYS A 25 -12.92 6.76 19.61
C LYS A 25 -12.41 6.37 18.22
N GLU A 26 -12.25 7.39 17.38
CA GLU A 26 -11.63 7.29 16.07
C GLU A 26 -10.12 7.56 16.13
N THR A 27 -9.35 6.83 15.34
CA THR A 27 -7.91 7.06 15.15
C THR A 27 -7.52 6.77 13.71
N MET A 28 -6.89 7.75 13.06
CA MET A 28 -6.37 7.63 11.69
C MET A 28 -4.85 7.77 11.69
N VAL A 29 -4.18 6.97 10.87
CA VAL A 29 -2.72 6.99 10.71
C VAL A 29 -2.38 6.94 9.22
N GLY A 30 -1.57 7.88 8.74
CA GLY A 30 -1.28 8.01 7.31
C GLY A 30 -2.46 8.58 6.53
N GLY A 31 -2.60 8.20 5.25
CA GLY A 31 -3.64 8.74 4.38
C GLY A 31 -3.42 10.21 3.97
N HIS A 32 -2.18 10.70 4.04
CA HIS A 32 -1.84 12.08 3.66
C HIS A 32 -1.76 12.31 2.14
N GLY A 33 -1.96 11.26 1.34
CA GLY A 33 -2.06 11.35 -0.11
C GLY A 33 -0.72 11.38 -0.84
N PHE A 34 -0.72 10.80 -2.04
CA PHE A 34 0.40 10.84 -2.98
C PHE A 34 0.75 12.27 -3.44
N PRO A 35 2.04 12.63 -3.64
CA PRO A 35 3.24 11.79 -3.49
C PRO A 35 3.89 11.85 -2.11
N HIS A 36 3.41 12.71 -1.20
CA HIS A 36 4.07 12.99 0.08
C HIS A 36 3.73 11.97 1.18
N GLY A 37 2.55 11.36 1.10
CA GLY A 37 2.04 10.33 1.98
C GLY A 37 1.91 8.96 1.30
N ASP A 38 0.94 8.18 1.75
CA ASP A 38 0.58 6.87 1.21
C ASP A 38 1.74 5.86 1.13
N LYS A 39 2.69 5.91 2.07
CA LYS A 39 3.80 4.94 2.11
C LYS A 39 3.26 3.50 2.20
N GLY A 40 3.88 2.57 1.46
CA GLY A 40 3.40 1.18 1.35
C GLY A 40 2.16 0.99 0.47
N SER A 41 1.68 2.04 -0.22
CA SER A 41 0.66 1.93 -1.26
C SER A 41 1.26 1.52 -2.61
N GLY A 42 0.40 1.17 -3.57
CA GLY A 42 0.80 0.92 -4.94
C GLY A 42 1.42 2.14 -5.60
N ALA A 43 0.84 3.33 -5.39
CA ALA A 43 1.38 4.56 -5.98
C ALA A 43 2.78 4.85 -5.41
N TRP A 44 2.97 4.63 -4.11
CA TRP A 44 4.27 4.77 -3.48
C TRP A 44 5.28 3.74 -4.01
N LEU A 45 4.90 2.45 -4.12
CA LEU A 45 5.75 1.39 -4.69
C LEU A 45 6.21 1.75 -6.11
N GLY A 46 5.27 2.18 -6.96
CA GLY A 46 5.60 2.60 -8.33
C GLY A 46 6.52 3.81 -8.40
N LEU A 47 6.32 4.81 -7.52
CA LEU A 47 7.20 5.97 -7.44
C LEU A 47 8.62 5.57 -6.99
N GLN A 48 8.75 4.66 -6.02
CA GLN A 48 10.05 4.14 -5.62
C GLN A 48 10.70 3.31 -6.74
N ALA A 49 9.93 2.54 -7.49
CA ALA A 49 10.42 1.79 -8.64
C ALA A 49 11.07 2.72 -9.66
N VAL A 50 10.39 3.80 -10.07
CA VAL A 50 10.94 4.81 -10.98
C VAL A 50 12.25 5.38 -10.43
N LYS A 51 12.26 5.83 -9.18
CA LYS A 51 13.47 6.42 -8.56
C LYS A 51 14.65 5.45 -8.55
N LYS A 52 14.42 4.18 -8.19
CA LYS A 52 15.47 3.16 -8.12
C LYS A 52 15.94 2.69 -9.50
N VAL A 53 15.04 2.58 -10.47
CA VAL A 53 15.38 2.27 -11.86
C VAL A 53 16.28 3.34 -12.45
N LEU A 54 15.97 4.63 -12.26
CA LEU A 54 16.81 5.72 -12.75
C LEU A 54 18.25 5.63 -12.16
N LEU A 55 18.36 5.44 -10.85
CA LEU A 55 19.67 5.24 -10.19
C LEU A 55 20.41 4.01 -10.71
N SER A 56 19.70 2.92 -11.00
CA SER A 56 20.28 1.68 -11.53
C SER A 56 20.75 1.84 -12.97
N LEU A 57 20.00 2.57 -13.81
CA LEU A 57 20.37 2.89 -15.19
C LEU A 57 21.60 3.81 -15.25
N ASP A 58 21.73 4.74 -14.30
CA ASP A 58 22.90 5.62 -14.17
C ASP A 58 24.13 4.90 -13.58
N GLY A 59 23.99 3.63 -13.15
CA GLY A 59 25.07 2.86 -12.51
C GLY A 59 25.37 3.29 -11.06
N LEU A 60 24.49 4.07 -10.44
CA LEU A 60 24.59 4.55 -9.06
C LEU A 60 23.95 3.59 -8.03
N ALA A 61 23.24 2.58 -8.51
CA ALA A 61 22.71 1.47 -7.72
C ALA A 61 23.04 0.14 -8.43
N VAL A 62 22.89 -0.98 -7.71
CA VAL A 62 23.02 -2.32 -8.30
C VAL A 62 22.08 -2.48 -9.50
N LYS A 63 22.53 -3.20 -10.53
CA LYS A 63 21.71 -3.49 -11.70
C LYS A 63 20.48 -4.30 -11.27
N SER A 64 19.30 -3.85 -11.69
CA SER A 64 18.03 -4.47 -11.30
C SER A 64 17.25 -4.99 -12.51
N LEU A 65 16.52 -6.08 -12.31
CA LEU A 65 15.52 -6.61 -13.23
C LEU A 65 14.42 -5.58 -13.51
N MET A 66 14.13 -4.69 -12.55
CA MET A 66 13.16 -3.61 -12.72
C MET A 66 13.49 -2.70 -13.91
N ASN A 67 14.75 -2.59 -14.32
CA ASN A 67 15.14 -1.71 -15.44
C ASN A 67 14.44 -2.13 -16.73
N ASN A 68 14.59 -3.41 -17.12
CA ASN A 68 13.99 -3.92 -18.35
C ASN A 68 12.46 -4.01 -18.24
N ILE A 69 11.95 -4.40 -17.08
CA ILE A 69 10.49 -4.48 -16.85
C ILE A 69 9.86 -3.08 -16.97
N MET A 70 10.49 -2.04 -16.40
CA MET A 70 10.02 -0.66 -16.47
C MET A 70 10.07 -0.12 -17.90
N LEU A 71 11.20 -0.30 -18.60
CA LEU A 71 11.38 0.13 -19.99
C LEU A 71 10.31 -0.51 -20.90
N ASN A 72 10.12 -1.83 -20.81
CA ASN A 72 9.11 -2.54 -21.59
C ASN A 72 7.68 -2.08 -21.23
N LYS A 73 7.38 -1.91 -19.94
CA LYS A 73 6.03 -1.52 -19.49
C LYS A 73 5.64 -0.11 -19.94
N LEU A 74 6.62 0.79 -20.05
CA LEU A 74 6.42 2.18 -20.47
C LEU A 74 6.66 2.41 -21.96
N ASP A 75 7.06 1.37 -22.70
CA ASP A 75 7.50 1.47 -24.11
C ASP A 75 8.60 2.54 -24.29
N CYS A 76 9.63 2.45 -23.44
CA CYS A 76 10.74 3.40 -23.37
C CYS A 76 12.07 2.69 -23.65
N SER A 77 13.04 3.42 -24.18
CA SER A 77 14.39 2.93 -24.50
C SER A 77 15.48 3.44 -23.55
N ASN A 78 15.20 4.49 -22.76
CA ASN A 78 16.19 5.11 -21.88
C ASN A 78 15.55 5.86 -20.69
N ALA A 79 16.40 6.34 -19.78
CA ALA A 79 16.00 7.04 -18.56
C ALA A 79 15.22 8.34 -18.82
N LEU A 80 15.56 9.10 -19.88
CA LEU A 80 14.88 10.35 -20.21
C LEU A 80 13.42 10.09 -20.60
N GLU A 81 13.19 9.11 -21.46
CA GLU A 81 11.84 8.70 -21.88
C GLU A 81 10.98 8.20 -20.69
N ILE A 82 11.59 7.48 -19.74
CA ILE A 82 10.90 7.10 -18.49
C ILE A 82 10.42 8.35 -17.75
N VAL A 83 11.29 9.35 -17.56
CA VAL A 83 10.94 10.58 -16.83
C VAL A 83 9.80 11.32 -17.53
N GLU A 84 9.87 11.46 -18.86
CA GLU A 84 8.83 12.10 -19.67
C GLU A 84 7.49 11.36 -19.56
N ALA A 85 7.51 10.01 -19.57
CA ALA A 85 6.32 9.19 -19.45
C ALA A 85 5.61 9.35 -18.08
N VAL A 86 6.36 9.63 -17.00
CA VAL A 86 5.82 9.61 -15.62
C VAL A 86 5.63 10.98 -14.96
N ALA A 87 6.29 12.04 -15.44
CA ALA A 87 6.39 13.34 -14.75
C ALA A 87 5.06 14.01 -14.36
N LYS A 88 3.98 13.75 -15.10
CA LYS A 88 2.64 14.37 -14.86
C LYS A 88 1.55 13.34 -14.58
N LYS A 89 1.94 12.13 -14.20
CA LYS A 89 1.00 11.03 -14.00
C LYS A 89 0.42 11.02 -12.59
N THR A 90 -0.79 10.49 -12.47
CA THR A 90 -1.55 10.44 -11.21
C THR A 90 -1.10 9.28 -10.33
N ALA A 91 -1.54 9.27 -9.07
CA ALA A 91 -1.33 8.15 -8.16
C ALA A 91 -1.80 6.81 -8.75
N ASN A 92 -2.94 6.80 -9.46
CA ASN A 92 -3.46 5.59 -10.12
C ASN A 92 -2.48 5.04 -11.16
N PHE A 93 -1.87 5.91 -11.96
CA PHE A 93 -0.86 5.49 -12.93
C PHE A 93 0.36 4.90 -12.23
N TYR A 94 0.90 5.59 -11.22
CA TYR A 94 2.03 5.06 -10.44
C TYR A 94 1.68 3.73 -9.76
N ALA A 95 0.43 3.55 -9.31
CA ALA A 95 0.00 2.28 -8.73
C ALA A 95 0.06 1.11 -9.72
N THR A 96 -0.12 1.36 -11.02
CA THR A 96 0.09 0.31 -12.04
C THR A 96 1.55 -0.14 -12.14
N LEU A 97 2.50 0.72 -11.75
CA LEU A 97 3.94 0.42 -11.75
C LEU A 97 4.36 -0.41 -10.53
N ALA A 98 3.49 -0.61 -9.53
CA ALA A 98 3.76 -1.53 -8.43
C ALA A 98 4.02 -2.97 -8.93
N ALA A 99 3.42 -3.36 -10.05
CA ALA A 99 3.68 -4.64 -10.71
C ALA A 99 5.17 -4.83 -11.06
N VAL A 100 5.87 -3.75 -11.46
CA VAL A 100 7.32 -3.80 -11.76
C VAL A 100 8.11 -4.25 -10.54
N VAL A 101 7.74 -3.74 -9.36
CA VAL A 101 8.37 -4.10 -8.10
C VAL A 101 8.10 -5.56 -7.76
N PHE A 102 6.84 -6.00 -7.80
CA PHE A 102 6.49 -7.36 -7.39
C PHE A 102 7.00 -8.44 -8.35
N GLU A 103 7.03 -8.17 -9.65
CA GLU A 103 7.59 -9.07 -10.65
C GLU A 103 9.10 -9.27 -10.40
N ALA A 104 9.86 -8.19 -10.26
CA ALA A 104 11.29 -8.27 -9.95
C ALA A 104 11.55 -8.91 -8.57
N ALA A 105 10.74 -8.60 -7.56
CA ALA A 105 10.87 -9.18 -6.22
C ALA A 105 10.63 -10.70 -6.21
N ALA A 106 9.74 -11.22 -7.06
CA ALA A 106 9.50 -12.65 -7.20
C ALA A 106 10.75 -13.41 -7.69
N ASP A 107 11.60 -12.73 -8.46
CA ASP A 107 12.89 -13.26 -8.94
C ASP A 107 14.07 -12.89 -8.01
N ASN A 108 13.80 -12.53 -6.75
CA ASN A 108 14.78 -12.15 -5.73
C ASN A 108 15.63 -10.92 -6.07
N ASP A 109 15.11 -9.98 -6.88
CA ASP A 109 15.79 -8.71 -7.14
C ASP A 109 15.95 -7.89 -5.85
N GLU A 110 17.19 -7.53 -5.52
CA GLU A 110 17.54 -6.85 -4.27
C GLU A 110 16.87 -5.47 -4.14
N LEU A 111 16.87 -4.66 -5.22
CA LEU A 111 16.27 -3.33 -5.17
C LEU A 111 14.75 -3.44 -5.02
N ALA A 112 14.11 -4.36 -5.73
CA ALA A 112 12.68 -4.58 -5.63
C ALA A 112 12.27 -5.07 -4.23
N LEU A 113 12.98 -6.07 -3.68
CA LEU A 113 12.76 -6.54 -2.31
C LEU A 113 12.95 -5.42 -1.29
N SER A 114 13.94 -4.55 -1.47
CA SER A 114 14.14 -3.40 -0.57
C SER A 114 12.92 -2.46 -0.54
N ILE A 115 12.28 -2.22 -1.69
CA ILE A 115 11.07 -1.39 -1.80
C ILE A 115 9.89 -2.07 -1.10
N VAL A 116 9.68 -3.37 -1.36
CA VAL A 116 8.58 -4.12 -0.75
C VAL A 116 8.72 -4.17 0.77
N ASN A 117 9.92 -4.47 1.27
CA ASN A 117 10.19 -4.56 2.69
C ASN A 117 10.03 -3.21 3.41
N ASP A 118 10.46 -2.09 2.78
CA ASP A 118 10.25 -0.76 3.36
C ASP A 118 8.75 -0.37 3.41
N GLY A 119 7.99 -0.74 2.38
CA GLY A 119 6.54 -0.59 2.37
C GLY A 119 5.85 -1.43 3.46
N ALA A 120 6.20 -2.71 3.56
CA ALA A 120 5.65 -3.63 4.55
C ALA A 120 6.00 -3.22 5.98
N SER A 121 7.25 -2.79 6.22
CA SER A 121 7.70 -2.28 7.53
C SER A 121 6.88 -1.06 7.97
N TYR A 122 6.60 -0.12 7.05
CA TYR A 122 5.72 1.01 7.36
C TYR A 122 4.30 0.56 7.72
N ILE A 123 3.71 -0.36 6.96
CA ILE A 123 2.37 -0.90 7.28
C ILE A 123 2.38 -1.65 8.62
N GLY A 124 3.46 -2.35 8.96
CA GLY A 124 3.64 -2.95 10.28
C GLY A 124 3.68 -1.93 11.42
N GLN A 125 4.32 -0.78 11.21
CA GLN A 125 4.31 0.32 12.18
C GLN A 125 2.90 0.92 12.35
N VAL A 126 2.16 1.07 11.25
CA VAL A 126 0.75 1.49 11.28
C VAL A 126 -0.09 0.49 12.10
N ALA A 127 0.06 -0.81 11.85
CA ALA A 127 -0.63 -1.86 12.58
C ALA A 127 -0.39 -1.75 14.10
N ARG A 128 0.89 -1.68 14.51
CA ARG A 128 1.27 -1.56 15.93
C ARG A 128 0.75 -0.28 16.57
N ARG A 129 0.67 0.83 15.82
CA ARG A 129 0.07 2.07 16.31
C ARG A 129 -1.43 1.90 16.56
N LEU A 130 -2.17 1.28 15.63
CA LEU A 130 -3.60 1.03 15.79
C LEU A 130 -3.88 0.03 16.91
N GLN A 131 -3.00 -0.96 17.11
CA GLN A 131 -3.13 -1.95 18.17
C GLN A 131 -3.19 -1.33 19.57
N ARG A 132 -2.61 -0.14 19.77
CA ARG A 132 -2.68 0.59 21.06
C ARG A 132 -4.09 1.03 21.44
N GLU A 133 -5.00 1.10 20.48
CA GLU A 133 -6.41 1.37 20.74
C GLU A 133 -7.17 0.10 21.17
N ASN A 134 -6.49 -1.03 21.32
CA ASN A 134 -7.03 -2.35 21.68
C ASN A 134 -8.25 -2.78 20.83
N PRO A 135 -8.16 -2.72 19.49
CA PRO A 135 -9.26 -3.17 18.65
C PRO A 135 -9.50 -4.67 18.85
N PRO A 136 -10.76 -5.13 18.95
CA PRO A 136 -11.06 -6.55 19.09
C PRO A 136 -10.68 -7.35 17.82
N ARG A 137 -10.58 -6.68 16.68
CA ARG A 137 -10.15 -7.24 15.39
C ARG A 137 -9.38 -6.21 14.57
N MET A 138 -8.36 -6.66 13.86
CA MET A 138 -7.63 -5.85 12.87
C MET A 138 -7.60 -6.57 11.53
N SER A 139 -7.79 -5.87 10.41
CA SER A 139 -7.74 -6.47 9.06
C SER A 139 -6.93 -5.63 8.09
N LEU A 140 -6.17 -6.28 7.20
CA LEU A 140 -5.56 -5.65 6.04
C LEU A 140 -6.45 -5.84 4.81
N ILE A 141 -6.86 -4.73 4.20
CA ILE A 141 -7.74 -4.70 3.02
C ILE A 141 -7.11 -3.91 1.87
N GLY A 142 -7.70 -4.03 0.68
CA GLY A 142 -7.23 -3.37 -0.54
C GLY A 142 -6.47 -4.32 -1.47
N GLY A 143 -6.20 -3.87 -2.69
CA GLY A 143 -5.69 -4.70 -3.78
C GLY A 143 -4.30 -5.29 -3.55
N LEU A 144 -3.52 -4.75 -2.62
CA LEU A 144 -2.17 -5.24 -2.30
C LEU A 144 -2.12 -6.26 -1.16
N ASN A 145 -3.25 -6.51 -0.46
CA ASN A 145 -3.22 -7.25 0.80
C ASN A 145 -2.66 -8.68 0.66
N LYS A 146 -3.03 -9.41 -0.39
CA LYS A 146 -2.61 -10.82 -0.63
C LYS A 146 -1.11 -10.96 -0.82
N ILE A 147 -0.47 -9.94 -1.39
CA ILE A 147 0.97 -9.95 -1.67
C ILE A 147 1.71 -9.42 -0.44
N LEU A 148 1.29 -8.25 0.07
CA LEU A 148 2.00 -7.55 1.12
C LEU A 148 2.01 -8.31 2.45
N ILE A 149 0.99 -9.13 2.73
CA ILE A 149 0.92 -9.92 3.98
C ILE A 149 2.12 -10.86 4.16
N ASN A 150 2.73 -11.32 3.07
CA ASN A 150 3.89 -12.22 3.11
C ASN A 150 5.20 -11.51 3.49
N TYR A 151 5.18 -10.17 3.51
CA TYR A 151 6.33 -9.32 3.83
C TYR A 151 6.18 -8.62 5.19
N LEU A 152 5.04 -8.80 5.86
CA LEU A 152 4.83 -8.23 7.20
C LEU A 152 5.62 -9.02 8.25
N ASP A 153 6.07 -8.30 9.28
CA ASP A 153 6.66 -8.92 10.46
C ASP A 153 5.69 -9.94 11.08
N HIS A 154 6.23 -11.02 11.64
CA HIS A 154 5.45 -12.13 12.18
C HIS A 154 4.45 -11.69 13.27
N ASP A 155 4.84 -10.76 14.14
CA ASP A 155 3.96 -10.22 15.18
C ASP A 155 2.76 -9.50 14.56
N VAL A 156 2.97 -8.72 13.50
CA VAL A 156 1.90 -8.01 12.79
C VAL A 156 0.98 -9.01 12.09
N ALA A 157 1.53 -10.01 11.40
CA ALA A 157 0.75 -11.02 10.72
C ALA A 157 -0.21 -11.76 11.68
N GLN A 158 0.22 -12.03 12.92
CA GLN A 158 -0.61 -12.65 13.95
C GLN A 158 -1.74 -11.77 14.47
N LEU A 159 -1.62 -10.44 14.38
CA LEU A 159 -2.70 -9.50 14.74
C LEU A 159 -3.82 -9.47 13.69
N LEU A 160 -3.54 -9.88 12.45
CA LEU A 160 -4.47 -9.75 11.35
C LEU A 160 -5.51 -10.86 11.33
N SER A 161 -6.76 -10.45 11.23
CA SER A 161 -7.91 -11.30 10.94
C SER A 161 -8.42 -11.04 9.53
N GLN A 162 -8.92 -12.08 8.88
CA GLN A 162 -9.62 -11.92 7.60
C GLN A 162 -10.82 -10.96 7.77
N PRO A 163 -11.06 -10.05 6.81
CA PRO A 163 -12.21 -9.16 6.86
C PRO A 163 -13.51 -9.97 6.74
N ILE A 164 -14.49 -9.68 7.59
CA ILE A 164 -15.79 -10.39 7.63
C ILE A 164 -16.64 -10.04 6.41
N SER A 165 -16.47 -8.82 5.88
CA SER A 165 -17.24 -8.33 4.74
C SER A 165 -16.39 -7.39 3.92
N ALA A 166 -16.67 -7.39 2.61
CA ALA A 166 -16.01 -6.54 1.63
C ALA A 166 -16.21 -5.04 1.97
N PRO A 167 -15.29 -4.16 1.55
CA PRO A 167 -15.35 -2.73 1.87
C PRO A 167 -16.67 -2.06 1.48
N GLU A 168 -17.28 -2.50 0.38
CA GLU A 168 -18.52 -1.96 -0.19
C GLU A 168 -19.70 -2.19 0.75
N ILE A 169 -19.75 -3.36 1.40
CA ILE A 169 -20.76 -3.67 2.43
C ILE A 169 -20.60 -2.76 3.64
N GLY A 170 -19.35 -2.45 4.02
CA GLY A 170 -19.06 -1.49 5.09
C GLY A 170 -19.59 -0.09 4.79
N ALA A 171 -19.41 0.39 3.56
CA ALA A 171 -19.94 1.69 3.14
C ALA A 171 -21.47 1.75 3.18
N VAL A 172 -22.15 0.66 2.76
CA VAL A 172 -23.61 0.55 2.85
C VAL A 172 -24.11 0.57 4.30
N LEU A 173 -23.45 -0.15 5.20
CA LEU A 173 -23.81 -0.16 6.63
C LEU A 173 -23.63 1.22 7.27
N TYR A 174 -22.53 1.91 6.95
CA TYR A 174 -22.26 3.26 7.44
C TYR A 174 -23.32 4.27 6.96
N ALA A 175 -23.68 4.22 5.67
CA ALA A 175 -24.73 5.09 5.13
C ALA A 175 -26.08 4.87 5.83
N LYS A 176 -26.46 3.61 6.09
CA LYS A 176 -27.70 3.26 6.81
C LYS A 176 -27.72 3.79 8.25
N GLN A 177 -26.61 3.70 8.97
CA GLN A 177 -26.51 4.20 10.35
C GLN A 177 -26.63 5.73 10.42
N GLN A 178 -26.04 6.47 9.47
CA GLN A 178 -26.20 7.93 9.40
C GLN A 178 -27.64 8.35 9.13
N THR A 179 -28.37 7.63 8.25
CA THR A 179 -29.78 7.93 7.98
C THR A 179 -30.66 7.70 9.21
N GLN A 180 -30.35 6.68 10.03
CA GLN A 180 -31.08 6.39 11.27
C GLN A 180 -30.78 7.37 12.41
N GLN A 181 -29.58 7.97 12.45
CA GLN A 181 -29.23 8.99 13.45
C GLN A 181 -29.74 10.40 13.10
N ALA A 182 -30.07 10.63 11.82
CA ALA A 182 -30.65 11.90 11.33
C ALA A 182 -32.19 11.91 11.33
N SER A 183 -32.82 10.83 11.82
CA SER A 183 -34.28 10.67 11.96
C SER A 183 -34.67 10.72 13.43
#